data_AF-A0A2K0VTR5-F1
#
_entry.id   AF-A0A2K0VTR5-F1
#
_cell.length_a   1.000
_cell.length_b   1.000
_cell.length_c   1.000
_cell.angle_alpha   90.00
_cell.angle_beta   90.00
_cell.angle_gamma   90.00
#
_symmetry.space_group_name_H-M   'P 1'
#
loop_
_entity.id
_entity.type
_entity.pdbx_description
1 polymer ?
#
loop_
_entity_poly.entity_id
_entity_poly.type
_entity_poly.pdbx_seq_one_letter_code
_entity_poly.pdbx_strand_id
1 'polypeptide(L)'
;MQARWVVLFRPDLHQELQRLAFAIDGRTVVPELKLSARVVSVDIESATITLEDGSSYAADLVVGADGEKSIVRTAEGLKGTSAVRESPFKIFRCMVPTKEFEEDEVLRPYLEQKRHSLTAYTDGIKTMTWWGCRG
;
A
#
# COMPACT_ATOMS: atom_id res chain seq x y z
N MET A 1 -21.42 13.64 10.22
CA MET A 1 -20.86 12.31 10.50
C MET A 1 -19.34 12.44 10.56
N GLN A 2 -18.71 12.03 11.65
CA GLN A 2 -17.25 12.02 11.76
C GLN A 2 -16.75 10.65 11.30
N ALA A 3 -15.83 10.60 10.32
CA ALA A 3 -15.28 9.34 9.83
C ALA A 3 -14.36 8.69 10.88
N ARG A 4 -14.45 7.36 11.01
CA ARG A 4 -13.58 6.58 11.91
C ARG A 4 -12.21 6.40 11.27
N TRP A 5 -11.16 6.84 11.95
CA TRP A 5 -9.78 6.53 11.58
C TRP A 5 -9.36 5.20 12.19
N VAL A 6 -8.73 4.34 11.39
CA VAL A 6 -8.19 3.05 11.82
C VAL A 6 -6.75 2.91 11.36
N VAL A 7 -5.90 2.38 12.22
CA VAL A 7 -4.52 2.03 11.89
C VAL A 7 -4.45 0.53 11.72
N LEU A 8 -4.08 0.08 10.52
CA LEU A 8 -4.08 -1.33 10.15
C LEU A 8 -2.69 -1.73 9.65
N PHE A 9 -2.33 -2.98 9.94
CA PHE A 9 -1.15 -3.58 9.34
C PHE A 9 -1.42 -3.82 7.85
N ARG A 10 -0.57 -3.25 6.98
CA ARG A 10 -0.81 -3.27 5.52
C ARG A 10 -1.05 -4.68 4.95
N PRO A 11 -0.29 -5.72 5.32
CA PRO A 11 -0.56 -7.08 4.86
C PRO A 11 -1.96 -7.59 5.25
N ASP A 12 -2.42 -7.36 6.47
CA ASP A 12 -3.75 -7.79 6.92
C ASP A 12 -4.84 -7.08 6.12
N LEU A 13 -4.72 -5.75 5.98
CA LEU A 13 -5.68 -4.96 5.19
C LEU A 13 -5.71 -5.44 3.73
N HIS A 14 -4.54 -5.66 3.13
CA HIS A 14 -4.44 -6.13 1.76
C HIS A 14 -5.11 -7.50 1.58
N GLN A 15 -4.83 -8.44 2.48
CA GLN A 15 -5.43 -9.78 2.46
C GLN A 15 -6.96 -9.71 2.60
N GLU A 16 -7.45 -8.88 3.51
CA GLU A 16 -8.89 -8.77 3.74
C GLU A 16 -9.61 -8.09 2.57
N LEU A 17 -9.03 -7.03 1.99
CA LEU A 17 -9.56 -6.41 0.78
C LEU A 17 -9.57 -7.39 -0.39
N GLN A 18 -8.52 -8.19 -0.54
CA GLN A 18 -8.45 -9.24 -1.54
C GLN A 18 -9.58 -10.25 -1.32
N ARG A 19 -9.72 -10.78 -0.10
CA ARG A 19 -10.80 -11.73 0.26
C ARG A 19 -12.18 -11.18 -0.08
N LEU A 20 -12.45 -9.91 0.25
CA LEU A 20 -13.71 -9.23 -0.03
C LEU A 20 -13.94 -8.94 -1.51
N ALA A 21 -12.87 -8.72 -2.28
CA ALA A 21 -12.97 -8.54 -3.74
C ALA A 21 -13.43 -9.82 -4.44
N PHE A 22 -12.99 -10.99 -3.97
CA PHE A 22 -13.33 -12.31 -4.55
C PHE A 22 -14.56 -12.99 -3.92
N ALA A 23 -15.16 -12.42 -2.89
CA ALA A 23 -16.34 -13.02 -2.24
C ALA A 23 -17.58 -12.98 -3.17
N ILE A 24 -18.27 -14.11 -3.31
CA ILE A 24 -19.50 -14.29 -4.12
C ILE A 24 -20.75 -13.88 -3.30
N ASP A 25 -20.68 -12.77 -2.56
CA ASP A 25 -21.76 -12.30 -1.69
C ASP A 25 -22.87 -11.62 -2.51
N GLY A 26 -23.66 -12.43 -3.24
CA GLY A 26 -24.71 -11.96 -4.13
C GLY A 26 -24.22 -11.27 -5.41
N ARG A 27 -22.92 -11.30 -5.70
CA ARG A 27 -22.33 -10.68 -6.88
C ARG A 27 -22.46 -11.57 -8.11
N THR A 28 -22.80 -10.96 -9.25
CA THR A 28 -22.87 -11.64 -10.54
C THR A 28 -21.53 -11.73 -11.26
N VAL A 29 -20.56 -10.87 -10.91
CA VAL A 29 -19.23 -10.83 -11.50
C VAL A 29 -18.17 -10.76 -10.39
N VAL A 30 -17.15 -11.60 -10.52
CA VAL A 30 -15.98 -11.65 -9.65
C VAL A 30 -14.76 -11.30 -10.51
N PRO A 31 -13.83 -10.43 -10.04
CA PRO A 31 -12.64 -10.10 -10.80
C PRO A 31 -11.73 -11.32 -11.00
N GLU A 32 -10.93 -11.31 -12.06
CA GLU A 32 -9.82 -12.25 -12.25
C GLU A 32 -8.52 -11.62 -11.74
N LEU A 33 -7.68 -12.40 -11.05
CA LEU A 33 -6.38 -11.94 -10.55
C LEU A 33 -5.24 -12.74 -11.19
N LYS A 34 -4.47 -12.05 -12.04
CA LYS A 34 -3.23 -12.60 -12.61
C LYS A 34 -2.04 -12.05 -11.84
N LEU A 35 -1.44 -12.91 -11.01
CA LEU A 35 -0.19 -12.61 -10.31
C LEU A 35 1.01 -12.89 -11.22
N SER A 36 2.16 -12.30 -10.87
CA SER A 36 3.40 -12.39 -11.68
C SER A 36 3.24 -11.91 -13.13
N ALA A 37 2.18 -11.14 -13.42
CA ALA A 37 1.89 -10.55 -14.72
C ALA A 37 2.44 -9.12 -14.75
N ARG A 38 3.77 -8.98 -14.88
CA ARG A 38 4.41 -7.67 -14.95
C ARG A 38 4.02 -6.98 -16.25
N VAL A 39 3.31 -5.84 -16.15
CA VAL A 39 3.07 -4.96 -17.29
C VAL A 39 4.36 -4.21 -17.62
N VAL A 40 4.71 -4.13 -18.90
CA VAL A 40 5.94 -3.45 -19.39
C VAL A 40 5.66 -2.30 -20.35
N SER A 41 4.48 -2.27 -20.99
CA SER A 41 4.04 -1.14 -21.81
C SER A 41 2.53 -0.96 -21.76
N VAL A 42 2.10 0.28 -22.04
CA VAL A 42 0.70 0.69 -22.12
C VAL A 42 0.54 1.57 -23.34
N ASP A 43 -0.40 1.22 -24.21
CA ASP A 43 -0.90 2.05 -25.29
C ASP A 43 -2.22 2.70 -24.85
N ILE A 44 -2.21 4.02 -24.76
CA ILE A 44 -3.32 4.81 -24.25
C ILE A 44 -4.40 4.98 -25.31
N GLU A 45 -4.04 5.03 -26.59
CA GLU A 45 -4.99 5.23 -27.68
C GLU A 45 -5.86 4.00 -27.87
N SER A 46 -5.26 2.81 -27.77
CA SER A 46 -5.97 1.52 -27.91
C SER A 46 -6.39 0.88 -26.59
N ALA A 47 -6.08 1.50 -25.44
CA ALA A 47 -6.30 0.94 -24.10
C ALA A 47 -5.76 -0.51 -23.97
N THR A 48 -4.54 -0.72 -24.45
CA THR A 48 -3.87 -2.03 -24.48
C THR A 48 -2.67 -2.05 -23.55
N ILE A 49 -2.54 -3.12 -22.76
CA ILE A 49 -1.34 -3.41 -21.96
C ILE A 49 -0.55 -4.55 -22.58
N THR A 50 0.77 -4.51 -22.46
CA THR A 50 1.65 -5.64 -22.81
C THR A 50 2.41 -6.10 -21.57
N LEU A 51 2.43 -7.42 -21.37
CA LEU A 51 3.13 -8.08 -20.28
C LEU A 51 4.57 -8.44 -20.67
N GLU A 52 5.42 -8.69 -19.66
CA GLU A 52 6.83 -9.07 -19.85
C GLU A 52 7.01 -10.37 -20.64
N ASP A 53 6.02 -11.27 -20.59
CA ASP A 53 6.02 -12.51 -21.38
C ASP A 53 5.67 -12.31 -22.87
N GLY A 54 5.37 -11.06 -23.28
CA GLY A 54 4.99 -10.69 -24.64
C GLY A 54 3.50 -10.79 -24.94
N SER A 55 2.66 -11.24 -24.00
CA SER A 55 1.21 -11.24 -24.17
C SER A 55 0.61 -9.84 -24.05
N SER A 56 -0.48 -9.58 -24.76
CA SER A 56 -1.17 -8.28 -24.74
C SER A 56 -2.66 -8.43 -24.44
N TYR A 57 -3.22 -7.45 -23.75
CA TYR A 57 -4.63 -7.40 -23.36
C TYR A 57 -5.20 -6.01 -23.68
N ALA A 58 -6.32 -5.98 -24.41
CA ALA A 58 -7.07 -4.76 -24.69
C ALA A 58 -8.38 -4.74 -23.89
N ALA A 59 -8.83 -3.56 -23.47
CA ALA A 59 -10.06 -3.36 -22.74
C ALA A 59 -10.70 -2.00 -23.08
N ASP A 60 -11.95 -1.78 -22.67
CA ASP A 60 -12.60 -0.48 -22.84
C ASP A 60 -11.95 0.61 -21.96
N LEU A 61 -11.33 0.21 -20.83
CA LEU A 61 -10.65 1.11 -19.90
C LEU A 61 -9.52 0.38 -19.18
N VAL A 62 -8.35 1.02 -19.11
CA VAL A 62 -7.22 0.59 -18.27
C VAL A 62 -7.05 1.57 -17.10
N VAL A 63 -7.06 1.05 -15.87
CA VAL A 63 -6.85 1.84 -14.65
C VAL A 63 -5.42 1.61 -14.12
N GLY A 64 -4.60 2.65 -14.15
CA GLY A 64 -3.25 2.63 -13.59
C GLY A 64 -3.23 2.78 -12.07
N ALA A 65 -3.12 1.65 -11.36
CA ALA A 65 -2.97 1.60 -9.90
C ALA A 65 -1.60 1.02 -9.47
N ASP A 66 -0.56 1.30 -10.25
CA ASP A 66 0.79 0.70 -10.18
C ASP A 66 1.79 1.46 -9.29
N GLY A 67 1.30 2.41 -8.49
CA GLY A 67 2.05 3.05 -7.41
C GLY A 67 3.03 4.13 -7.86
N GLU A 68 3.99 4.45 -6.99
CA GLU A 68 4.89 5.60 -7.18
C GLU A 68 5.73 5.49 -8.47
N LYS A 69 6.23 4.29 -8.78
CA LYS A 69 7.06 4.02 -9.98
C LYS A 69 6.20 3.61 -11.18
N SER A 70 5.05 4.26 -11.34
CA SER A 70 4.05 3.96 -12.37
C SER A 70 4.63 3.98 -13.77
N ILE A 71 4.47 2.89 -14.52
CA ILE A 71 4.74 2.84 -15.97
C ILE A 71 3.62 3.50 -16.76
N VAL A 72 2.39 3.47 -16.25
CA VAL A 72 1.22 4.10 -16.87
C VAL A 72 1.46 5.60 -16.99
N ARG A 73 1.98 6.25 -15.94
CA ARG A 73 2.33 7.68 -15.97
C ARG A 73 3.45 8.01 -16.97
N THR A 74 4.27 7.02 -17.35
CA THR A 74 5.37 7.20 -18.32
C THR A 74 4.98 6.86 -19.75
N ALA A 75 3.77 6.33 -19.98
CA ALA A 75 3.28 5.99 -21.30
C ALA A 75 3.23 7.23 -22.21
N GLU A 76 3.48 7.00 -23.50
CA GLU A 76 3.40 8.06 -24.51
C GLU A 76 2.00 8.69 -24.49
N GLY A 77 1.92 10.02 -24.49
CA GLY A 77 0.66 10.77 -24.31
C GLY A 77 0.38 11.23 -22.88
N LEU A 78 1.02 10.64 -21.85
CA LEU A 78 0.96 11.12 -20.45
C LEU A 78 2.28 11.69 -19.93
N LYS A 79 3.34 11.64 -20.74
CA LYS A 79 4.65 12.18 -20.39
C LYS A 79 4.55 13.68 -20.06
N GLY A 80 5.21 14.09 -18.97
CA GLY A 80 5.23 15.48 -18.48
C GLY A 80 4.30 15.75 -17.29
N THR A 81 3.52 14.77 -16.83
CA THR A 81 2.53 14.90 -15.75
C THR A 81 3.10 14.87 -14.32
N SER A 82 4.21 15.58 -14.09
CA SER A 82 4.99 15.73 -12.84
C SER A 82 6.16 14.76 -12.65
N ALA A 83 7.35 15.34 -12.46
CA ALA A 83 8.55 14.63 -12.05
C ALA A 83 8.47 14.32 -10.54
N VAL A 84 8.75 13.07 -10.17
CA VAL A 84 8.96 12.70 -8.77
C VAL A 84 10.15 13.50 -8.26
N ARG A 85 9.96 14.27 -7.18
CA ARG A 85 11.03 15.00 -6.51
C ARG A 85 11.52 14.17 -5.34
N GLU A 86 12.84 14.09 -5.18
CA GLU A 86 13.41 13.45 -4.01
C GLU A 86 13.03 14.24 -2.74
N SER A 87 12.55 13.51 -1.74
CA SER A 87 12.32 14.07 -0.41
C SER A 87 13.68 14.31 0.28
N PRO A 88 13.87 15.44 0.99
CA PRO A 88 15.04 15.67 1.81
C PRO A 88 15.07 14.76 3.05
N PHE A 89 13.97 14.05 3.33
CA PHE A 89 13.83 13.16 4.47
C PHE A 89 13.98 11.69 4.06
N LYS A 90 14.55 10.90 4.97
CA LYS A 90 14.54 9.44 4.90
C LYS A 90 13.67 8.91 6.03
N ILE A 91 12.82 7.94 5.71
CA ILE A 91 11.90 7.31 6.67
C ILE A 91 12.41 5.91 6.95
N PHE A 92 12.87 5.69 8.17
CA PHE A 92 13.14 4.36 8.68
C PHE A 92 11.86 3.79 9.26
N ARG A 93 11.58 2.52 8.98
CA ARG A 93 10.41 1.81 9.51
C ARG A 93 10.75 0.36 9.77
N CYS A 94 10.23 -0.17 10.86
CA CYS A 94 10.27 -1.59 11.17
C CYS A 94 8.98 -1.99 11.89
N MET A 95 8.70 -3.29 11.89
CA MET A 95 7.74 -3.89 12.81
C MET A 95 8.55 -4.51 13.94
N VAL A 96 8.17 -4.24 15.18
CA VAL A 96 8.73 -4.90 16.34
C VAL A 96 7.71 -5.92 16.84
N PRO A 97 8.06 -7.21 16.97
CA PRO A 97 7.17 -8.22 17.52
C PRO A 97 6.69 -7.83 18.93
N THR A 98 5.39 -7.95 19.18
CA THR A 98 4.80 -7.66 20.51
C THR A 98 5.47 -8.48 21.62
N LYS A 99 5.87 -9.72 21.33
CA LYS A 99 6.55 -10.60 22.29
C LYS A 99 7.87 -10.01 22.83
N GLU A 100 8.63 -9.30 22.00
CA GLU A 100 9.89 -8.67 22.44
C GLU A 100 9.65 -7.62 23.53
N PHE A 101 8.49 -6.94 23.49
CA PHE A 101 8.08 -6.03 24.56
C PHE A 101 7.53 -6.76 25.78
N GLU A 102 6.81 -7.87 25.59
CA GLU A 102 6.24 -8.64 26.69
C GLU A 102 7.33 -9.29 27.54
N GLU A 103 8.41 -9.75 26.92
CA GLU A 103 9.52 -10.46 27.56
C GLU A 103 10.52 -9.52 28.26
N ASP A 104 10.53 -8.23 27.92
CA ASP A 104 11.43 -7.22 28.49
C ASP A 104 10.72 -6.37 29.57
N GLU A 105 11.22 -6.41 30.81
CA GLU A 105 10.62 -5.69 31.95
C GLU A 105 10.62 -4.15 31.80
N VAL A 106 11.58 -3.59 31.08
CA VAL A 106 11.70 -2.16 30.81
C VAL A 106 10.70 -1.74 29.73
N LEU A 107 10.50 -2.58 28.71
CA LEU A 107 9.64 -2.26 27.56
C LEU A 107 8.16 -2.59 27.81
N ARG A 108 7.86 -3.60 28.63
CA ARG A 108 6.49 -4.06 28.94
C ARG A 108 5.51 -2.95 29.34
N PRO A 109 5.87 -1.98 30.21
CA PRO A 109 4.95 -0.89 30.59
C PRO A 109 4.48 -0.04 29.41
N TYR A 110 5.27 0.03 28.34
CA TYR A 110 4.91 0.82 27.18
C TYR A 110 3.82 0.18 26.32
N LEU A 111 3.65 -1.15 26.33
CA LEU A 111 2.61 -1.81 25.51
C LEU A 111 1.21 -1.29 25.83
N GLU A 112 0.87 -1.20 27.10
CA GLU A 112 -0.45 -0.75 27.55
C GLU A 112 -0.71 0.73 27.21
N GLN A 113 0.34 1.55 27.18
CA GLN A 113 0.22 2.94 26.77
C GLN A 113 -0.08 3.10 25.26
N LYS A 114 0.24 2.10 24.41
CA LYS A 114 0.24 2.22 22.95
C LYS A 114 -0.85 1.45 22.21
N ARG A 115 -1.74 0.73 22.92
CA ARG A 115 -2.87 0.01 22.29
C ARG A 115 -3.85 0.91 21.54
N HIS A 116 -4.00 2.18 21.96
CA HIS A 116 -4.96 3.13 21.37
C HIS A 116 -4.38 4.51 21.09
N SER A 117 -3.04 4.65 21.11
CA SER A 117 -2.40 5.94 20.91
C SER A 117 -1.27 5.86 19.88
N LEU A 118 -1.15 6.92 19.08
CA LEU A 118 0.05 7.21 18.32
C LEU A 118 0.91 8.14 19.16
N THR A 119 2.17 7.77 19.37
CA THR A 119 3.13 8.63 20.08
C THR A 119 4.22 9.08 19.13
N ALA A 120 4.53 10.37 19.17
CA ALA A 120 5.64 10.97 18.45
C ALA A 120 6.67 11.49 19.45
N TYR A 121 7.94 11.17 19.22
CA TYR A 121 9.08 11.80 19.88
C TYR A 121 9.84 12.60 18.84
N THR A 122 10.14 13.85 19.17
CA THR A 122 10.78 14.79 18.25
C THR A 122 12.05 15.35 18.88
N ASP A 123 13.15 15.28 18.14
CA ASP A 123 14.44 15.89 18.48
C ASP A 123 15.00 16.60 17.24
N GLY A 124 14.86 17.92 17.20
CA GLY A 124 15.18 18.74 16.03
C GLY A 124 14.44 18.27 14.77
N ILE A 125 15.18 17.82 13.76
CA ILE A 125 14.63 17.30 12.49
C ILE A 125 14.27 15.80 12.53
N LYS A 126 14.56 15.11 13.64
CA LYS A 126 14.30 13.67 13.79
C LYS A 126 12.96 13.50 14.47
N THR A 127 12.08 12.74 13.83
CA THR A 127 10.79 12.35 14.41
C THR A 127 10.69 10.83 14.42
N MET A 128 10.52 10.26 15.60
CA MET A 128 10.17 8.85 15.77
C MET A 128 8.69 8.77 16.10
N THR A 129 7.95 7.99 15.32
CA THR A 129 6.56 7.67 15.62
C THR A 129 6.43 6.18 15.86
N TRP A 130 5.61 5.82 16.85
CA TRP A 130 5.29 4.43 17.13
C TRP A 130 3.88 4.29 17.69
N TRP A 131 3.28 3.15 17.41
CA TRP A 131 1.91 2.81 17.77
C TRP A 131 1.75 1.28 17.76
N GLY A 132 0.81 0.78 18.55
CA GLY A 132 0.40 -0.63 18.45
C GLY A 132 -0.32 -0.90 17.14
N CYS A 133 0.05 -1.99 16.46
CA CYS A 133 -0.71 -2.50 15.33
C CYS A 133 -1.53 -3.70 15.82
N ARG A 134 -2.86 -3.65 15.61
CA ARG A 134 -3.89 -4.54 16.17
C ARG A 134 -4.30 -4.16 17.59
N GLY A 135 -5.59 -3.86 17.76
CA GLY A 135 -6.23 -3.69 19.07
C GLY A 135 -6.52 -5.03 19.70
#